data_AF-A0A6L6JMZ3-F1
#
_entry.id   AF-A0A6L6JMZ3-F1
#
_cell.length_a   1.000
_cell.length_b   1.000
_cell.length_c   1.000
_cell.angle_alpha   90.00
_cell.angle_beta   90.00
_cell.angle_gamma   90.00
#
_symmetry.space_group_name_H-M   'P 1'
#
loop_
_entity.id
_entity.type
_entity.pdbx_description
1 polymer ?
#
loop_
_entity_poly.entity_id
_entity_poly.type
_entity_poly.pdbx_seq_one_letter_code
_entity_poly.pdbx_strand_id
1 'polypeptide(L)'
;MRLSTLFSLLFVSFSTLAGGLPAGVYQHSDDTLQKLYSELHYLNQAGREIHQKYDDKIKADPSQMRFCQGEYGYISSRAKATIGIANRLDSPNKEEYIATGWKAFECIKCSGEVSHCDAIPPTLETIKAEYKARQ
;
A
#
# COMPACT_ATOMS: atom_id res chain seq x y z
N MET A 1 1.16 68.78 -17.45
CA MET A 1 1.94 67.64 -16.92
C MET A 1 1.01 66.73 -16.12
N ARG A 2 1.23 65.41 -16.21
CA ARG A 2 0.49 64.26 -15.60
C ARG A 2 -0.69 63.77 -16.47
N LEU A 3 -0.45 62.92 -17.50
CA LEU A 3 -0.08 61.48 -17.49
C LEU A 3 -1.18 60.62 -16.85
N SER A 4 -2.21 60.25 -17.63
CA SER A 4 -2.44 58.92 -18.23
C SER A 4 -2.57 57.77 -17.23
N THR A 5 -3.77 57.20 -17.15
CA THR A 5 -3.97 55.77 -16.86
C THR A 5 -5.26 55.30 -17.52
N LEU A 6 -5.12 54.74 -18.72
CA LEU A 6 -6.12 53.92 -19.40
C LEU A 6 -6.18 52.56 -18.70
N PHE A 7 -7.34 52.21 -18.17
CA PHE A 7 -7.61 50.89 -17.58
C PHE A 7 -7.89 49.90 -18.71
N SER A 8 -6.84 49.28 -19.24
CA SER A 8 -6.97 48.15 -20.17
C SER A 8 -7.26 46.87 -19.39
N LEU A 9 -8.53 46.47 -19.37
CA LEU A 9 -8.99 45.14 -18.97
C LEU A 9 -8.52 44.12 -20.02
N LEU A 10 -7.30 43.63 -19.85
CA LEU A 10 -6.79 42.46 -20.58
C LEU A 10 -7.37 41.21 -19.90
N PHE A 11 -8.40 40.65 -20.52
CA PHE A 11 -8.87 39.28 -20.28
C PHE A 11 -7.70 38.32 -20.53
N VAL A 12 -7.02 37.90 -19.46
CA VAL A 12 -6.09 36.78 -19.50
C VAL A 12 -6.94 35.52 -19.51
N SER A 13 -7.32 35.10 -20.72
CA SER A 13 -7.86 33.78 -20.97
C SER A 13 -6.79 32.77 -20.57
N PHE A 14 -6.92 32.20 -19.37
CA PHE A 14 -6.19 31.00 -18.99
C PHE A 14 -6.67 29.86 -19.88
N SER A 15 -6.07 29.71 -21.05
CA SER A 15 -6.11 28.46 -21.79
C SER A 15 -5.37 27.44 -20.92
N THR A 16 -6.13 26.73 -20.09
CA THR A 16 -5.68 25.49 -19.46
C THR A 16 -5.33 24.55 -20.61
N LEU A 17 -4.05 24.53 -20.98
CA LEU A 17 -3.48 23.48 -21.79
C LEU A 17 -3.55 22.23 -20.91
N ALA A 18 -4.68 21.53 -21.00
CA ALA A 18 -4.79 20.17 -20.51
C ALA A 18 -3.78 19.37 -21.34
N GLY A 19 -2.57 19.22 -20.79
CA GLY A 19 -1.58 18.27 -21.25
C GLY A 19 -2.15 16.87 -21.04
N GLY A 20 -3.05 16.48 -21.93
CA GLY A 20 -3.44 15.08 -22.11
C GLY A 20 -2.19 14.36 -22.58
N LEU A 21 -1.54 13.67 -21.65
CA LEU A 21 -0.52 12.69 -22.00
C LEU A 21 -1.13 11.74 -23.03
N PRO A 22 -0.40 11.38 -24.10
CA PRO A 22 -0.92 10.47 -25.11
C PRO A 22 -1.33 9.15 -24.46
N ALA A 23 -2.45 8.58 -24.92
CA ALA A 23 -2.91 7.27 -24.51
C ALA A 23 -1.80 6.24 -24.80
N GLY A 24 -1.11 5.79 -23.74
CA GLY A 24 0.07 4.94 -23.84
C GLY A 24 1.20 5.28 -22.87
N VAL A 25 1.18 6.44 -22.20
CA VAL A 25 2.22 6.87 -21.23
C VAL A 25 1.68 6.88 -19.79
N TYR A 26 1.03 5.79 -19.40
CA TYR A 26 0.81 5.50 -17.98
C TYR A 26 1.44 4.14 -17.71
N GLN A 27 2.67 4.13 -17.18
CA GLN A 27 3.28 2.99 -16.47
C GLN A 27 2.53 2.70 -15.16
N HIS A 28 1.20 2.62 -15.21
CA HIS A 28 0.34 2.40 -14.04
C HIS A 28 0.69 1.07 -13.34
N SER A 29 1.21 0.11 -14.11
CA SER A 29 1.69 -1.19 -13.64
C SER A 29 2.86 -1.08 -12.65
N ASP A 30 3.87 -0.27 -12.98
CA ASP A 30 5.17 -0.35 -12.32
C ASP A 30 5.12 0.31 -10.95
N ASP A 31 4.43 1.46 -10.87
CA ASP A 31 4.10 2.12 -9.61
C ASP A 31 3.21 1.24 -8.71
N THR A 32 2.27 0.50 -9.31
CA THR A 32 1.37 -0.38 -8.57
C THR A 32 2.10 -1.60 -8.01
N LEU A 33 3.05 -2.17 -8.75
CA LEU A 33 3.85 -3.32 -8.31
C LEU A 33 4.83 -2.91 -7.20
N GLN A 34 5.49 -1.75 -7.34
CA GLN A 34 6.33 -1.19 -6.28
C GLN A 34 5.52 -0.85 -5.01
N LYS A 35 4.29 -0.33 -5.19
CA LYS A 35 3.38 -0.08 -4.07
C LYS A 35 2.96 -1.37 -3.38
N LEU A 36 2.67 -2.44 -4.12
CA LEU A 36 2.36 -3.74 -3.53
C LEU A 36 3.54 -4.25 -2.69
N TYR A 37 4.76 -4.14 -3.22
CA TYR A 37 5.98 -4.52 -2.51
C TYR A 37 6.11 -3.79 -1.16
N SER A 38 6.01 -2.46 -1.18
CA SER A 38 6.20 -1.65 0.02
C SER A 38 5.14 -1.91 1.08
N GLU A 39 3.89 -2.11 0.66
CA GLU A 39 2.78 -2.43 1.55
C GLU A 39 2.93 -3.82 2.17
N LEU A 40 3.23 -4.87 1.40
CA LEU A 40 3.46 -6.21 1.93
C LEU A 40 4.66 -6.24 2.88
N HIS A 41 5.74 -5.52 2.55
CA HIS A 41 6.91 -5.40 3.41
C HIS A 41 6.57 -4.74 4.74
N TYR A 42 5.83 -3.63 4.72
CA TYR A 42 5.34 -2.97 5.93
C TYR A 42 4.47 -3.90 6.78
N LEU A 43 3.51 -4.60 6.17
CA LEU A 43 2.60 -5.51 6.88
C LEU A 43 3.35 -6.67 7.55
N ASN A 44 4.38 -7.22 6.89
CA ASN A 44 5.24 -8.24 7.49
C ASN A 44 5.99 -7.71 8.72
N GLN A 45 6.57 -6.50 8.64
CA GLN A 45 7.26 -5.89 9.78
C GLN A 45 6.30 -5.61 10.94
N ALA A 46 5.17 -4.98 10.65
CA ALA A 46 4.17 -4.65 11.66
C ALA A 46 3.57 -5.91 12.32
N GLY A 47 3.25 -6.94 11.55
CA GLY A 47 2.72 -8.19 12.09
C GLY A 47 3.71 -8.89 13.02
N ARG A 48 5.00 -8.95 12.64
CA ARG A 48 6.05 -9.51 13.50
C ARG A 48 6.24 -8.69 14.78
N GLU A 49 6.16 -7.37 14.70
CA GLU A 49 6.21 -6.50 15.88
C GLU A 49 5.03 -6.76 16.82
N ILE A 50 3.81 -6.88 16.28
CA ILE A 50 2.60 -7.22 17.04
C ILE A 50 2.81 -8.53 17.79
N HIS A 51 3.21 -9.58 17.08
CA HIS A 51 3.39 -10.91 17.66
C HIS A 51 4.50 -10.94 18.71
N GLN A 52 5.65 -10.29 18.44
CA GLN A 52 6.74 -10.14 19.41
C GLN A 52 6.28 -9.40 20.67
N LYS A 53 5.43 -8.39 20.54
CA LYS A 53 5.00 -7.54 21.65
C LYS A 53 3.87 -8.14 22.47
N TYR A 54 2.94 -8.85 21.84
CA TYR A 54 1.65 -9.21 22.43
C TYR A 54 1.36 -10.70 22.56
N ASP A 55 1.98 -11.61 21.79
CA ASP A 55 1.58 -13.03 21.83
C ASP A 55 1.67 -13.62 23.25
N ASP A 56 2.82 -13.46 23.89
CA ASP A 56 3.02 -13.99 25.24
C ASP A 56 2.23 -13.22 26.30
N LYS A 57 2.01 -11.91 26.07
CA LYS A 57 1.18 -11.08 26.96
C LYS A 57 -0.28 -11.49 26.91
N ILE A 58 -0.81 -11.78 25.73
CA ILE A 58 -2.19 -12.23 25.53
C ILE A 58 -2.38 -13.65 26.12
N LYS A 59 -1.38 -14.53 25.95
CA LYS A 59 -1.39 -15.86 26.58
C LYS A 59 -1.43 -15.78 28.11
N ALA A 60 -0.68 -14.85 28.71
CA ALA A 60 -0.66 -14.65 30.15
C ALA A 60 -1.89 -13.90 30.68
N ASP A 61 -2.38 -12.90 29.94
CA ASP A 61 -3.52 -12.06 30.26
C ASP A 61 -4.33 -11.74 28.98
N PRO A 62 -5.50 -12.40 28.78
CA PRO A 62 -6.35 -12.14 27.61
C PRO A 62 -6.83 -10.70 27.49
N SER A 63 -6.82 -9.91 28.57
CA SER A 63 -7.19 -8.48 28.52
C SER A 63 -6.21 -7.65 27.68
N GLN A 64 -4.98 -8.15 27.45
CA GLN A 64 -3.96 -7.52 26.59
C GLN A 64 -4.42 -7.39 25.14
N MET A 65 -5.39 -8.20 24.71
CA MET A 65 -5.99 -8.14 23.37
C MET A 65 -6.51 -6.75 23.04
N ARG A 66 -7.19 -6.08 23.98
CA ARG A 66 -7.78 -4.75 23.74
C ARG A 66 -6.72 -3.67 23.53
N PHE A 67 -5.56 -3.81 24.18
CA PHE A 67 -4.44 -2.89 24.03
C PHE A 67 -3.76 -3.08 22.68
N CYS A 68 -3.53 -4.34 22.27
CA CYS A 68 -3.05 -4.64 20.92
C CYS A 68 -3.99 -4.07 19.85
N GLN A 69 -5.30 -4.28 19.98
CA GLN A 69 -6.28 -3.76 19.03
C GLN A 69 -6.35 -2.23 19.03
N GLY A 70 -6.23 -1.59 20.19
CA GLY A 70 -6.18 -0.13 20.29
C GLY A 70 -4.93 0.48 19.63
N GLU A 71 -3.79 -0.21 19.71
CA GLU A 71 -2.53 0.26 19.15
C GLU A 71 -2.37 -0.05 17.66
N TYR A 72 -2.75 -1.25 17.21
CA TYR A 72 -2.47 -1.74 15.86
C TYR A 72 -3.72 -1.98 15.00
N GLY A 73 -4.93 -1.87 15.53
CA GLY A 73 -6.16 -2.21 14.81
C GLY A 73 -6.37 -1.45 13.50
N TYR A 74 -5.84 -0.23 13.40
CA TYR A 74 -5.90 0.60 12.19
C TYR A 74 -5.20 -0.04 10.98
N ILE A 75 -4.22 -0.93 11.19
CA ILE A 75 -3.44 -1.59 10.13
C ILE A 75 -4.32 -2.53 9.29
N SER A 76 -5.43 -3.04 9.86
CA SER A 76 -6.37 -3.90 9.15
C SER A 76 -6.93 -3.26 7.86
N SER A 77 -7.20 -1.96 7.89
CA SER A 77 -7.68 -1.21 6.71
C SER A 77 -6.59 -1.12 5.63
N ARG A 78 -5.33 -0.99 6.04
CA ARG A 78 -4.16 -0.94 5.15
C ARG A 78 -3.91 -2.30 4.49
N ALA A 79 -4.04 -3.39 5.23
CA ALA A 79 -3.96 -4.75 4.68
C ALA A 79 -5.08 -5.01 3.63
N LYS A 80 -6.33 -4.58 3.91
CA LYS A 80 -7.42 -4.66 2.92
C LYS A 80 -7.15 -3.84 1.65
N ALA A 81 -6.60 -2.64 1.80
CA ALA A 81 -6.20 -1.83 0.65
C ALA A 81 -5.09 -2.51 -0.18
N THR A 82 -4.17 -3.21 0.48
CA THR A 82 -3.08 -3.99 -0.15
C THR A 82 -3.63 -5.14 -1.00
N ILE A 83 -4.63 -5.88 -0.50
CA ILE A 83 -5.36 -6.88 -1.30
C ILE A 83 -6.01 -6.22 -2.52
N GLY A 84 -6.58 -5.02 -2.36
CA GLY A 84 -7.14 -4.24 -3.47
C GLY A 84 -6.10 -3.84 -4.52
N ILE A 85 -4.87 -3.50 -4.11
CA ILE A 85 -3.75 -3.24 -5.02
C ILE A 85 -3.43 -4.49 -5.83
N ALA A 86 -3.26 -5.64 -5.17
CA ALA A 86 -3.00 -6.91 -5.83
C ALA A 86 -4.09 -7.26 -6.86
N ASN A 87 -5.36 -7.04 -6.53
CA ASN A 87 -6.50 -7.31 -7.42
C ASN A 87 -6.48 -6.51 -8.73
N ARG A 88 -5.87 -5.32 -8.74
CA ARG A 88 -5.81 -4.43 -9.91
C ARG A 88 -4.55 -4.60 -10.75
N LEU A 89 -3.60 -5.41 -10.30
CA LEU A 89 -2.39 -5.68 -11.07
C LEU A 89 -2.71 -6.55 -12.28
N ASP A 90 -2.19 -6.13 -13.44
CA ASP A 90 -2.05 -7.00 -14.60
C ASP A 90 -0.70 -7.71 -14.51
N SER A 91 -0.71 -8.88 -13.87
CA SER A 91 0.47 -9.68 -13.56
C SER A 91 0.15 -11.17 -13.68
N PRO A 92 1.07 -12.00 -14.21
CA PRO A 92 0.93 -13.45 -14.18
C PRO A 92 0.87 -14.02 -12.75
N ASN A 93 1.38 -13.30 -11.76
CA ASN A 93 1.45 -13.71 -10.36
C ASN A 93 0.31 -13.12 -9.51
N LYS A 94 -0.71 -12.51 -10.14
CA LYS A 94 -1.81 -11.80 -9.45
C LYS A 94 -2.45 -12.62 -8.32
N GLU A 95 -2.76 -13.89 -8.56
CA GLU A 95 -3.41 -14.74 -7.57
C GLU A 95 -2.51 -15.03 -6.35
N GLU A 96 -1.20 -15.18 -6.56
CA GLU A 96 -0.21 -15.28 -5.47
C GLU A 96 -0.18 -14.00 -4.64
N TYR A 97 -0.24 -12.84 -5.29
CA TYR A 97 -0.26 -11.53 -4.61
C TYR A 97 -1.51 -11.34 -3.77
N ILE A 98 -2.68 -11.74 -4.28
CA ILE A 98 -3.95 -11.69 -3.55
C ILE A 98 -3.89 -12.64 -2.35
N ALA A 99 -3.45 -13.89 -2.55
CA ALA A 99 -3.32 -14.87 -1.48
C ALA A 99 -2.37 -14.37 -0.37
N THR A 100 -1.24 -13.80 -0.76
CA THR A 100 -0.27 -13.20 0.18
C THR A 100 -0.86 -12.01 0.91
N GLY A 101 -1.65 -11.16 0.24
CA GLY A 101 -2.38 -10.07 0.88
C GLY A 101 -3.31 -10.54 2.00
N TRP A 102 -4.00 -11.67 1.81
CA TRP A 102 -4.81 -12.28 2.87
C TRP A 102 -3.96 -12.86 4.00
N LYS A 103 -2.81 -13.48 3.70
CA LYS A 103 -1.86 -13.92 4.74
C LYS A 103 -1.29 -12.75 5.53
N ALA A 104 -0.99 -11.63 4.87
CA ALA A 104 -0.57 -10.39 5.51
C ALA A 104 -1.68 -9.81 6.41
N PHE A 105 -2.94 -9.88 5.98
CA PHE A 105 -4.09 -9.50 6.82
C PHE A 105 -4.19 -10.37 8.08
N GLU A 106 -3.96 -11.69 7.97
CA GLU A 106 -3.97 -12.57 9.14
C GLU A 106 -2.73 -12.39 10.04
N CYS A 107 -1.56 -12.13 9.46
CA CYS A 107 -0.31 -11.82 10.16
C CYS A 107 -0.38 -10.55 11.02
N ILE A 108 -1.20 -9.55 10.66
CA ILE A 108 -1.32 -8.31 11.46
C ILE A 108 -2.42 -8.37 12.53
N LYS A 109 -3.12 -9.50 12.67
CA LYS A 109 -4.18 -9.63 13.68
C LYS A 109 -3.57 -9.98 15.03
N CYS A 110 -4.00 -9.24 16.05
CA CYS A 110 -3.68 -9.54 17.45
C CYS A 110 -4.13 -10.94 17.91
N SER A 111 -5.06 -11.57 17.19
CA SER A 111 -5.56 -12.93 17.45
C SER A 111 -5.02 -13.95 16.44
N GLY A 112 -4.16 -13.53 15.51
CA GLY A 112 -3.59 -14.39 14.47
C GLY A 112 -2.38 -15.18 14.97
N GLU A 113 -1.77 -15.94 14.06
CA GLU A 113 -0.49 -16.62 14.31
C GLU A 113 0.63 -15.96 13.50
N VAL A 114 1.80 -15.81 14.12
CA VAL A 114 3.01 -15.29 13.47
C VAL A 114 3.42 -16.10 12.23
N SER A 115 3.02 -17.38 12.17
CA SER A 115 3.25 -18.27 11.03
C SER A 115 2.68 -17.73 9.72
N HIS A 116 1.63 -16.89 9.77
CA HIS A 116 1.07 -16.24 8.59
C HIS A 116 2.01 -15.19 7.99
N CYS A 117 2.90 -14.60 8.80
CA CYS A 117 3.91 -13.64 8.33
C CYS A 117 5.00 -14.30 7.47
N ASP A 118 5.21 -15.61 7.61
CA ASP A 118 6.23 -16.35 6.86
C ASP A 118 5.87 -16.54 5.39
N ALA A 119 4.59 -16.37 5.04
CA ALA A 119 4.13 -16.41 3.65
C ALA A 119 4.49 -15.15 2.85
N ILE A 120 4.90 -14.06 3.50
CA ILE A 120 5.11 -12.75 2.84
C ILE A 120 6.49 -12.64 2.16
N PRO A 121 7.62 -13.01 2.80
CA PRO A 121 8.95 -12.83 2.21
C PRO A 121 9.16 -13.50 0.83
N PRO A 122 8.68 -14.72 0.57
CA PRO A 122 8.81 -15.34 -0.76
C PRO A 122 8.16 -14.48 -1.86
N THR A 123 6.94 -13.99 -1.62
CA THR A 123 6.20 -13.15 -2.56
C THR A 123 6.90 -11.81 -2.79
N LEU A 124 7.58 -11.25 -1.79
CA LEU A 124 8.39 -10.04 -1.97
C LEU A 124 9.53 -10.25 -2.98
N GLU A 125 10.15 -11.44 -2.98
CA GLU A 125 11.16 -11.79 -3.98
C GLU A 125 10.54 -12.01 -5.37
N THR A 126 9.34 -12.62 -5.45
CA THR A 126 8.57 -12.72 -6.70
C THR A 126 8.30 -11.34 -7.29
N ILE A 127 7.81 -10.40 -6.47
CA ILE A 127 7.53 -9.02 -6.90
C ILE A 127 8.81 -8.31 -7.38
N LYS A 128 9.93 -8.46 -6.66
CA LYS A 128 11.23 -7.90 -7.09
C LYS A 128 11.68 -8.48 -8.44
N ALA A 129 11.52 -9.79 -8.64
CA ALA A 129 11.90 -10.45 -9.88
C ALA A 129 11.04 -9.96 -11.05
N GLU A 130 9.73 -9.86 -10.86
CA GLU A 130 8.81 -9.32 -11.86
C GLU A 130 9.09 -7.86 -12.18
N TYR A 131 9.35 -7.03 -11.16
CA TYR A 131 9.69 -5.62 -11.35
C TYR A 131 10.97 -5.48 -12.19
N LYS A 132 12.01 -6.29 -11.92
CA LYS A 132 13.26 -6.31 -12.71
C LYS A 132 13.04 -6.80 -14.14
N ALA A 133 12.12 -7.73 -14.37
CA ALA A 133 11.83 -8.25 -15.71
C ALA A 133 11.02 -7.28 -16.58
N ARG A 134 10.37 -6.28 -15.97
CA ARG A 134 9.65 -5.20 -16.66
C ARG A 134 10.54 -3.99 -17.01
N GLN A 135 11.79 -3.97 -16.55
CA GLN A 135 12.80 -2.95 -16.88
C GLN A 135 13.64 -3.35 -18.09
#